data_AF-A0AAV5KZE0-F1
#
_entry.id   AF-A0AAV5KZE0-F1
#
_cell.length_a   1.000
_cell.length_b   1.000
_cell.length_c   1.000
_cell.angle_alpha   90.00
_cell.angle_beta   90.00
_cell.angle_gamma   90.00
#
_symmetry.space_group_name_H-M   'P 1'
#
loop_
_entity.id
_entity.type
_entity.pdbx_description
1 polymer ?
#
loop_
_entity_poly.entity_id
_entity_poly.type
_entity_poly.pdbx_seq_one_letter_code
_entity_poly.pdbx_strand_id
1 'polypeptide(L)'
;MKRVILAFFLTLSLFSFPSFQFKSNELLLDDEEFGLKGTPPHFPEPASIPAATRSSRKRHSESESGSKIQFSLDHTFGDSDFVPASTFSARLKTWNHGGQTLTKLRFSRNGFTDVEKEKFKDLLQGDDFYKIRLPSNVLSPSRRYSIISSVKAVS
;
A
#
# COMPACT_ATOMS: atom_id res chain seq x y z
N MET A 1 -2.47 2.61 -64.76
CA MET A 1 -1.65 1.63 -64.01
C MET A 1 -1.12 2.17 -62.68
N LYS A 2 -0.40 3.31 -62.63
CA LYS A 2 0.20 3.84 -61.39
C LYS A 2 -0.78 4.06 -60.22
N ARG A 3 -2.00 4.52 -60.49
CA ARG A 3 -3.06 4.73 -59.47
C ARG A 3 -3.62 3.42 -58.90
N VAL A 4 -3.67 2.36 -59.71
CA VAL A 4 -4.12 1.03 -59.27
C VAL A 4 -3.05 0.36 -58.39
N ILE A 5 -1.78 0.55 -58.75
CA ILE A 5 -0.64 0.07 -57.96
C ILE A 5 -0.62 0.77 -56.59
N LEU A 6 -0.83 2.09 -56.55
CA LEU A 6 -0.90 2.84 -55.29
C LEU A 6 -2.07 2.39 -54.41
N ALA A 7 -3.24 2.15 -55.00
CA ALA A 7 -4.40 1.62 -54.27
C ALA A 7 -4.13 0.23 -53.69
N PHE A 8 -3.42 -0.63 -54.44
CA PHE A 8 -3.05 -1.97 -54.00
C PHE A 8 -2.06 -1.97 -52.83
N PHE A 9 -1.07 -1.07 -52.84
CA PHE A 9 -0.15 -0.92 -51.70
C PHE A 9 -0.85 -0.32 -50.47
N LEU A 10 -1.80 0.61 -50.66
CA LEU A 10 -2.57 1.19 -49.57
C LEU A 10 -3.47 0.14 -48.89
N THR A 11 -4.15 -0.70 -49.65
CA THR A 11 -4.99 -1.78 -49.09
C THR A 11 -4.16 -2.82 -48.36
N LEU A 12 -2.99 -3.19 -48.87
CA LEU A 12 -2.10 -4.17 -48.21
C LEU A 12 -1.58 -3.69 -46.85
N SER A 13 -1.37 -2.37 -46.69
CA SER A 13 -0.94 -1.78 -45.42
C SER A 13 -2.00 -1.86 -44.32
N LEU A 14 -3.28 -1.81 -44.69
CA LEU A 14 -4.42 -1.88 -43.76
C LEU A 14 -4.68 -3.29 -43.21
N PHE A 15 -4.14 -4.33 -43.84
CA PHE A 15 -4.24 -5.72 -43.37
C PHE A 15 -3.05 -6.17 -42.51
N SER A 16 -2.04 -5.33 -42.32
CA SER A 16 -0.81 -5.68 -41.56
C SER A 16 -0.85 -5.25 -40.08
N PHE A 17 -2.04 -5.15 -39.47
CA PHE A 17 -2.11 -4.95 -38.02
C PHE A 17 -1.92 -6.30 -37.32
N PRO A 18 -0.84 -6.50 -36.54
CA PRO A 18 -0.78 -7.67 -35.67
C PRO A 18 -1.91 -7.53 -34.64
N SER A 19 -2.84 -8.49 -34.64
CA SER A 19 -3.76 -8.66 -33.54
C SER A 19 -2.93 -8.87 -32.27
N PHE A 20 -2.90 -7.88 -31.38
CA PHE A 20 -2.32 -8.06 -30.06
C PHE A 20 -3.14 -9.16 -29.36
N GLN A 21 -2.61 -10.38 -29.36
CA GLN A 21 -3.23 -11.50 -28.66
C GLN A 21 -3.10 -11.20 -27.16
N PHE A 22 -4.19 -10.74 -26.57
CA PHE A 22 -4.32 -10.59 -25.13
C PHE A 22 -4.13 -11.97 -24.50
N LYS A 23 -2.92 -12.21 -24.01
CA LYS A 23 -2.60 -13.39 -23.22
C LYS A 23 -2.89 -13.00 -21.78
N SER A 24 -4.09 -13.33 -21.31
CA SER A 24 -4.39 -13.32 -19.88
C SER A 24 -3.44 -14.28 -19.19
N ASN A 25 -2.40 -13.75 -18.55
CA ASN A 25 -1.70 -14.51 -17.52
C ASN A 25 -2.67 -14.59 -16.34
N GLU A 26 -3.47 -15.65 -16.30
CA GLU A 26 -4.19 -16.02 -15.08
C GLU A 26 -3.15 -16.18 -13.97
N LEU A 27 -3.20 -15.22 -13.04
CA LEU A 27 -2.49 -15.31 -11.78
C LEU A 27 -3.23 -16.39 -10.99
N LEU A 28 -2.55 -17.50 -10.69
CA LEU A 28 -3.04 -18.48 -9.71
C LEU A 28 -3.40 -17.71 -8.45
N LEU A 29 -4.70 -17.49 -8.24
CA LEU A 29 -5.22 -16.99 -6.98
C LEU A 29 -4.67 -17.95 -5.93
N ASP A 30 -3.76 -17.44 -5.11
CA ASP A 30 -3.38 -18.09 -3.87
C ASP A 30 -4.53 -17.75 -2.92
N ASP A 31 -5.51 -18.65 -2.87
CA ASP A 31 -6.79 -18.50 -2.17
C ASP A 31 -6.65 -18.40 -0.63
N GLU A 32 -5.42 -18.26 -0.11
CA GLU A 32 -5.08 -18.44 1.30
C GLU A 32 -4.89 -17.14 2.10
N GLU A 33 -5.14 -15.95 1.53
CA GLU A 33 -4.93 -14.67 2.26
C GLU A 33 -6.17 -13.79 2.43
N PHE A 34 -7.34 -14.37 2.73
CA PHE A 34 -8.36 -13.67 3.51
C PHE A 34 -8.98 -14.58 4.57
N GLY A 35 -8.15 -15.06 5.49
CA GLY A 35 -8.59 -15.65 6.75
C GLY A 35 -9.25 -14.65 7.71
N LEU A 36 -10.26 -13.90 7.26
CA LEU A 36 -11.21 -13.24 8.16
C LEU A 36 -12.18 -14.30 8.68
N LYS A 37 -11.69 -15.21 9.53
CA LYS A 37 -12.57 -16.03 10.37
C LYS A 37 -13.17 -15.12 11.43
N GLY A 38 -14.41 -14.72 11.19
CA GLY A 38 -15.28 -14.10 12.17
C GLY A 38 -15.33 -14.94 13.45
N THR A 39 -15.06 -14.29 14.57
CA THR A 39 -15.27 -14.84 15.90
C THR A 39 -16.76 -14.73 16.24
N PRO A 40 -17.48 -15.81 16.59
CA PRO A 40 -18.79 -15.71 17.23
C PRO A 40 -18.61 -15.45 18.72
N PRO A 41 -19.46 -14.64 19.37
CA PRO A 41 -19.36 -14.38 20.80
C PRO A 41 -19.93 -15.58 21.56
N HIS A 42 -19.12 -16.19 22.43
CA HIS A 42 -19.64 -17.13 23.43
C HIS A 42 -19.31 -16.59 24.82
N PHE A 43 -20.37 -16.35 25.58
CA PHE A 43 -20.38 -15.87 26.96
C PHE A 43 -19.76 -16.91 27.92
N PRO A 44 -19.37 -16.49 29.15
CA PRO A 44 -18.51 -17.29 30.03
C PRO A 44 -19.32 -18.16 31.00
N GLU A 45 -18.84 -19.37 31.31
CA GLU A 45 -18.98 -20.02 32.64
C GLU A 45 -18.14 -21.32 32.75
N PRO A 46 -17.92 -21.90 33.95
CA PRO A 46 -16.57 -22.20 34.42
C PRO A 46 -16.32 -23.70 34.69
N ALA A 47 -15.07 -23.96 35.09
CA ALA A 47 -14.61 -25.08 35.92
C ALA A 47 -13.86 -26.24 35.24
N SER A 48 -12.81 -26.64 35.96
CA SER A 48 -12.18 -27.96 36.04
C SER A 48 -10.92 -28.19 35.19
N ILE A 49 -9.77 -27.96 35.84
CA ILE A 49 -8.44 -28.51 35.49
C ILE A 49 -8.48 -30.04 35.75
N PRO A 50 -7.72 -30.88 35.01
CA PRO A 50 -6.41 -31.29 35.53
C PRO A 50 -5.29 -31.34 34.48
N ALA A 51 -4.07 -31.21 34.99
CA ALA A 51 -2.80 -31.08 34.29
C ALA A 51 -2.49 -32.24 33.33
N ALA A 52 -1.96 -31.89 32.16
CA ALA A 52 -1.15 -32.80 31.33
C ALA A 52 0.01 -32.04 30.70
N THR A 53 1.20 -32.35 31.21
CA THR A 53 2.52 -31.87 30.80
C THR A 53 2.73 -32.12 29.30
N ARG A 54 2.71 -31.07 28.47
CA ARG A 54 3.14 -31.16 27.07
C ARG A 54 4.02 -29.98 26.70
N SER A 55 5.31 -30.32 26.60
CA SER A 55 6.29 -29.75 25.67
C SER A 55 6.48 -28.24 25.75
N SER A 56 7.51 -27.84 26.48
CA SER A 56 8.23 -26.58 26.22
C SER A 56 8.89 -26.67 24.83
N ARG A 57 8.10 -26.59 23.77
CA ARG A 57 8.60 -26.31 22.43
C ARG A 57 8.97 -24.83 22.46
N LYS A 58 10.22 -24.59 22.85
CA LYS A 58 10.99 -23.36 22.66
C LYS A 58 10.37 -22.56 21.52
N ARG A 59 9.88 -21.36 21.84
CA ARG A 59 9.56 -20.31 20.86
C ARG A 59 10.61 -20.40 19.78
N HIS A 60 10.20 -20.84 18.59
CA HIS A 60 10.97 -20.56 17.40
C HIS A 60 11.02 -19.03 17.35
N SER A 61 12.16 -18.48 17.77
CA SER A 61 12.62 -17.22 17.26
C SER A 61 12.74 -17.43 15.76
N GLU A 62 11.63 -17.27 15.04
CA GLU A 62 11.69 -16.95 13.63
C GLU A 62 12.50 -15.66 13.59
N SER A 63 13.78 -15.79 13.28
CA SER A 63 14.55 -14.67 12.80
C SER A 63 13.76 -14.09 11.64
N GLU A 64 12.99 -13.02 11.90
CA GLU A 64 12.43 -12.12 10.90
C GLU A 64 13.61 -11.41 10.22
N SER A 65 14.48 -12.17 9.56
CA SER A 65 15.53 -11.69 8.67
C SER A 65 14.91 -11.30 7.32
N GLY A 66 13.65 -10.89 7.32
CA GLY A 66 13.01 -10.23 6.20
C GLY A 66 13.33 -8.76 6.30
N SER A 67 14.07 -8.23 5.33
CA SER A 67 14.37 -6.81 5.21
C SER A 67 13.09 -5.98 5.41
N LYS A 68 12.98 -5.25 6.53
CA LYS A 68 11.84 -4.39 6.84
C LYS A 68 12.26 -2.94 6.59
N ILE A 69 11.38 -2.18 5.96
CA ILE A 69 11.58 -0.73 5.79
C ILE A 69 10.46 0.03 6.50
N GLN A 70 10.76 1.28 6.84
CA GLN A 70 9.82 2.19 7.48
C GLN A 70 9.99 3.59 6.88
N PHE A 71 8.87 4.28 6.64
CA PHE A 71 8.87 5.65 6.14
C PHE A 71 7.70 6.44 6.74
N SER A 72 7.86 7.76 6.88
CA SER A 72 6.84 8.63 7.46
C SER A 72 5.82 9.07 6.42
N LEU A 73 4.58 9.27 6.90
CA LEU A 73 3.57 10.11 6.29
C LEU A 73 3.61 11.44 7.02
N ASP A 74 3.80 12.54 6.29
CA ASP A 74 3.72 13.88 6.87
C ASP A 74 2.35 14.50 6.52
N HIS A 75 1.85 15.38 7.38
CA HIS A 75 0.65 16.16 7.13
C HIS A 75 0.87 17.66 7.29
N THR A 76 -0.05 18.44 6.77
CA THR A 76 -0.20 19.86 7.12
C THR A 76 -1.66 20.25 7.07
N PHE A 77 -1.99 21.22 7.92
CA PHE A 77 -3.29 21.88 7.98
C PHE A 77 -3.16 23.19 7.20
N GLY A 78 -3.80 23.28 6.03
CA GLY A 78 -3.72 24.44 5.15
C GLY A 78 -2.35 24.60 4.48
N ASP A 79 -1.72 25.75 4.72
CA ASP A 79 -0.41 26.14 4.15
C ASP A 79 0.73 26.13 5.17
N SER A 80 0.56 25.44 6.30
CA SER A 80 1.63 25.24 7.29
C SER A 80 2.72 24.29 6.77
N ASP A 81 3.83 24.21 7.49
CA ASP A 81 4.88 23.23 7.22
C ASP A 81 4.39 21.78 7.45
N PHE A 82 4.91 20.87 6.64
CA PHE A 82 4.65 19.43 6.78
C PHE A 82 5.33 18.88 8.03
N VAL A 83 4.55 18.23 8.89
CA VAL A 83 5.03 17.57 10.11
C VAL A 83 4.69 16.07 10.08
N PRO A 84 5.50 15.20 10.73
CA PRO A 84 5.25 13.77 10.75
C PRO A 84 3.91 13.42 11.42
N ALA A 85 3.04 12.72 10.68
CA ALA A 85 1.68 12.40 11.10
C ALA A 85 1.50 10.92 11.42
N SER A 86 2.18 10.04 10.68
CA SER A 86 1.99 8.59 10.77
C SER A 86 3.18 7.86 10.18
N THR A 87 3.20 6.53 10.30
CA THR A 87 4.30 5.69 9.86
C THR A 87 3.78 4.52 9.01
N PHE A 88 4.42 4.30 7.87
CA PHE A 88 4.29 3.07 7.10
C PHE A 88 5.45 2.14 7.39
N SER A 89 5.16 0.84 7.52
CA SER A 89 6.18 -0.21 7.53
C SER A 89 5.85 -1.25 6.48
N ALA A 90 6.87 -1.79 5.84
CA ALA A 90 6.73 -2.82 4.83
C ALA A 90 7.82 -3.87 4.98
N ARG A 91 7.53 -5.10 4.59
CA ARG A 91 8.57 -6.08 4.29
C ARG A 91 9.08 -5.83 2.88
N LEU A 92 10.34 -6.19 2.64
CA LEU A 92 10.99 -6.05 1.36
C LEU A 92 11.28 -7.45 0.85
N LYS A 93 10.76 -7.76 -0.33
CA LYS A 93 11.03 -9.01 -1.04
C LYS A 93 12.00 -8.71 -2.16
N THR A 94 13.19 -9.29 -2.09
CA THR A 94 14.14 -9.31 -3.20
C THR A 94 13.82 -10.48 -4.10
N TRP A 95 13.77 -10.24 -5.40
CA TRP A 95 13.54 -11.25 -6.42
C TRP A 95 14.87 -11.77 -6.97
N ASN A 96 14.88 -12.98 -7.54
CA ASN A 96 16.10 -13.61 -8.06
C ASN A 96 16.81 -12.80 -9.16
N HIS A 97 16.09 -11.92 -9.85
CA HIS A 97 16.64 -11.00 -10.85
C HIS A 97 17.14 -9.66 -10.26
N GLY A 98 17.28 -9.56 -8.93
CA GLY A 98 17.86 -8.41 -8.23
C GLY A 98 16.90 -7.26 -7.91
N GLY A 99 15.65 -7.31 -8.41
CA GLY A 99 14.62 -6.33 -8.09
C GLY A 99 14.13 -6.46 -6.65
N GLN A 100 13.80 -5.34 -6.01
CA GLN A 100 13.19 -5.32 -4.68
C GLN A 100 11.77 -4.74 -4.77
N THR A 101 10.83 -5.34 -4.04
CA THR A 101 9.46 -4.83 -3.94
C THR A 101 8.97 -4.82 -2.50
N LEU A 102 8.06 -3.91 -2.19
CA LEU A 102 7.41 -3.86 -0.90
C LEU A 102 6.32 -4.93 -0.83
N THR A 103 6.37 -5.73 0.22
CA THR A 103 5.35 -6.72 0.56
C THR A 103 4.81 -6.42 1.95
N LYS A 104 3.53 -6.71 2.19
CA LYS A 104 2.88 -6.54 3.50
C LYS A 104 3.04 -5.12 4.07
N LEU A 105 2.43 -4.15 3.39
CA LEU A 105 2.33 -2.78 3.88
C LEU A 105 1.46 -2.72 5.14
N ARG A 106 1.95 -2.02 6.14
CA ARG A 106 1.27 -1.76 7.41
C ARG A 106 1.32 -0.26 7.68
N PHE A 107 0.18 0.29 8.04
CA PHE A 107 0.04 1.68 8.42
C PHE A 107 -0.17 1.79 9.93
N SER A 108 0.55 2.70 10.57
CA SER A 108 0.40 3.05 11.98
C SER A 108 0.10 4.54 12.08
N ARG A 109 -1.10 4.86 12.58
CA ARG A 109 -1.59 6.22 12.71
C ARG A 109 -1.24 6.79 14.09
N ASN A 110 -0.74 8.02 14.12
CA ASN A 110 -0.63 8.77 15.37
C ASN A 110 -1.94 9.55 15.60
N GLY A 111 -2.37 9.62 16.86
CA GLY A 111 -3.48 10.49 17.24
C GLY A 111 -3.08 11.97 17.13
N PHE A 112 -4.04 12.83 16.85
CA PHE A 112 -3.81 14.27 16.88
C PHE A 112 -3.57 14.74 18.31
N THR A 113 -2.56 15.59 18.47
CA THR A 113 -2.37 16.40 19.67
C THR A 113 -3.49 17.42 19.83
N ASP A 114 -3.66 18.00 21.01
CA ASP A 114 -4.74 18.97 21.24
C ASP A 114 -4.58 20.23 20.38
N VAL A 115 -3.34 20.64 20.10
CA VAL A 115 -3.01 21.73 19.18
C VAL A 115 -3.41 21.39 17.74
N GLU A 116 -3.16 20.17 17.29
CA GLU A 116 -3.56 19.72 15.94
C GLU A 116 -5.08 19.60 15.81
N LYS A 117 -5.78 19.20 16.87
CA LYS A 117 -7.24 19.19 16.87
C LYS A 117 -7.82 20.59 16.71
N GLU A 118 -7.21 21.59 17.36
CA GLU A 118 -7.61 22.99 17.21
C GLU A 118 -7.38 23.48 15.77
N LYS A 119 -6.17 23.27 15.22
CA LYS A 119 -5.87 23.59 13.81
C LYS A 119 -6.81 22.90 12.84
N PHE A 120 -7.18 21.65 13.11
CA PHE A 120 -8.13 20.94 12.27
C PHE A 120 -9.54 21.55 12.34
N LYS A 121 -9.99 22.04 13.51
CA LYS A 121 -11.27 22.76 13.64
C LYS A 121 -11.25 24.08 12.87
N ASP A 122 -10.15 24.83 12.93
CA ASP A 122 -10.01 26.08 12.18
C ASP A 122 -10.09 25.81 10.67
N LEU A 123 -9.44 24.73 10.22
CA LEU A 123 -9.46 24.28 8.83
C LEU A 123 -10.87 23.90 8.36
N LEU A 124 -11.68 23.25 9.22
CA LEU A 124 -13.08 22.94 8.94
C LEU A 124 -13.96 24.21 8.81
N GLN A 125 -13.65 25.27 9.56
CA GLN A 125 -14.37 26.54 9.46
C GLN A 125 -13.93 27.37 8.24
N GLY A 126 -12.66 27.30 7.89
CA GLY A 126 -12.05 28.04 6.79
C GLY A 126 -12.26 27.45 5.40
N ASP A 127 -12.96 26.30 5.29
CA ASP A 127 -13.18 25.58 4.03
C ASP A 127 -11.86 25.19 3.32
N ASP A 128 -10.82 24.94 4.12
CA ASP A 128 -9.44 24.73 3.67
C ASP A 128 -9.12 23.26 3.37
N PHE A 129 -7.89 23.01 2.91
CA PHE A 129 -7.42 21.68 2.53
C PHE A 129 -6.48 21.07 3.57
N TYR A 130 -6.76 19.83 3.96
CA TYR A 130 -5.80 18.99 4.65
C TYR A 130 -4.90 18.32 3.62
N LYS A 131 -3.58 18.46 3.79
CA LYS A 131 -2.60 17.94 2.84
C LYS A 131 -1.72 16.88 3.49
N ILE A 132 -1.37 15.86 2.74
CA ILE A 132 -0.45 14.81 3.14
C ILE A 132 0.71 14.70 2.16
N ARG A 133 1.87 14.26 2.65
CA ARG A 133 3.08 14.08 1.87
C ARG A 133 3.73 12.73 2.17
N LEU A 134 4.16 12.05 1.10
CA LEU A 134 4.86 10.78 1.17
C LEU A 134 6.08 10.75 0.25
N PRO A 135 7.15 10.04 0.59
CA PRO A 135 8.24 9.77 -0.35
C PRO A 135 7.72 9.04 -1.59
N SER A 136 8.12 9.49 -2.78
CA SER A 136 7.70 8.83 -4.04
C SER A 136 8.42 7.50 -4.25
N ASN A 137 9.61 7.34 -3.66
CA ASN A 137 10.38 6.12 -3.72
C ASN A 137 11.09 5.88 -2.39
N VAL A 138 10.78 4.76 -1.75
CA VAL A 138 11.34 4.37 -0.45
C VAL A 138 12.45 3.31 -0.57
N LEU A 139 12.67 2.78 -1.78
CA LEU A 139 13.72 1.80 -2.08
C LEU A 139 15.03 2.47 -2.52
N SER A 140 14.93 3.63 -3.17
CA SER A 140 16.08 4.42 -3.62
C SER A 140 15.97 5.87 -3.13
N PRO A 141 16.39 6.17 -1.89
CA PRO A 141 16.26 7.50 -1.28
C PRO A 141 17.10 8.59 -1.97
N SER A 142 17.95 8.23 -2.93
CA SER A 142 18.70 9.18 -3.77
C SER A 142 17.79 10.12 -4.56
N ARG A 143 16.54 9.69 -4.84
CA ARG A 143 15.49 10.54 -5.42
C ARG A 143 14.59 11.08 -4.31
N ARG A 144 14.93 12.27 -3.81
CA ARG A 144 14.18 13.00 -2.77
C ARG A 144 12.91 13.69 -3.31
N TYR A 145 12.13 12.98 -4.12
CA TYR A 145 10.82 13.47 -4.55
C TYR A 145 9.75 12.97 -3.58
N SER A 146 8.75 13.80 -3.35
CA SER A 146 7.59 13.45 -2.54
C SER A 146 6.33 13.70 -3.34
N ILE A 147 5.33 12.85 -3.12
CA ILE A 147 3.99 13.02 -3.66
C ILE A 147 3.17 13.73 -2.59
N ILE A 148 2.46 14.77 -3.00
CA ILE A 148 1.54 15.52 -2.14
C ILE A 148 0.11 15.24 -2.61
N SER A 149 -0.78 14.95 -1.67
CA SER A 149 -2.21 14.83 -1.90
C SER A 149 -2.95 15.77 -0.97
N SER A 150 -4.02 16.40 -1.46
CA SER A 150 -4.82 17.37 -0.72
C SER A 150 -6.29 16.99 -0.76
N VAL A 151 -6.95 17.01 0.40
CA VAL A 151 -8.38 16.74 0.55
C VAL A 151 -9.01 17.94 1.21
N LYS A 152 -10.11 18.43 0.63
CA LYS A 152 -10.89 19.50 1.20
C LYS A 152 -11.51 19.03 2.52
N ALA A 153 -11.35 19.78 3.59
CA ALA A 153 -12.02 19.42 4.83
C ALA A 153 -13.46 19.90 4.80
N VAL A 154 -14.34 19.08 5.36
CA VAL A 154 -15.79 19.31 5.34
C VAL A 154 -16.28 19.16 6.77
N SER A 155 -16.97 20.19 7.25
CA SER A 155 -17.61 20.21 8.58
C SER A 155 -18.84 19.30 8.65
#